data_AF-A0A2E0EKL6-F1
#
_entry.id   AF-A0A2E0EKL6-F1
#
_cell.length_a   1.000
_cell.length_b   1.000
_cell.length_c   1.000
_cell.angle_alpha   90.00
_cell.angle_beta   90.00
_cell.angle_gamma   90.00
#
_symmetry.space_group_name_H-M   'P 1'
#
loop_
_entity.id
_entity.type
_entity.pdbx_description
1 polymer ?
#
loop_
_entity_poly.entity_id
_entity_poly.type
_entity_poly.pdbx_seq_one_letter_code
_entity_poly.pdbx_strand_id
1 'polypeptide(L)'
;EGGADVQDSPIEDLCYVNLAHYRNSADLENGAHVAGLPTPWVNGVDDPTSFPTLHLGSDTVLILPTGSQTGILQCGSEGFATIEKAMDRKENQMAALGARMLAQEKRATETAEALEIKRGGENSVLASLAATVENALTSALRFMAEWQGADPSEAAIELNKDYFAQGMDAQMLTAWVAAWQQGAISYPTFFAGLQRGEMVPESLTAEDEMEQIGNAEPLGMIGDDGQ
;
A
#
# COMPACT_ATOMS: atom_id res chain seq x y z
N GLU A 1 -11.51 -15.40 33.27
CA GLU A 1 -11.19 -13.97 33.03
C GLU A 1 -10.62 -13.87 31.63
N GLY A 2 -11.42 -13.40 30.68
CA GLY A 2 -11.02 -13.26 29.28
C GLY A 2 -11.58 -11.93 28.79
N GLY A 3 -10.98 -10.84 29.26
CA GLY A 3 -11.28 -9.52 28.72
C GLY A 3 -10.86 -9.50 27.25
N ALA A 4 -11.73 -9.02 26.38
CA ALA A 4 -11.36 -8.70 25.01
C ALA A 4 -10.24 -7.64 25.09
N ASP A 5 -9.00 -8.08 24.88
CA ASP A 5 -7.85 -7.19 24.84
C ASP A 5 -8.03 -6.31 23.59
N VAL A 6 -8.22 -5.01 23.81
CA VAL A 6 -8.38 -4.05 22.71
C VAL A 6 -7.01 -3.93 22.07
N GLN A 7 -6.86 -4.52 20.88
CA GLN A 7 -5.62 -4.40 20.13
C GLN A 7 -5.46 -2.96 19.64
N ASP A 8 -4.28 -2.39 19.90
CA ASP A 8 -3.88 -1.08 19.38
C ASP A 8 -3.98 -1.06 17.85
N SER A 9 -4.34 0.11 17.32
CA SER A 9 -4.59 0.24 15.89
C SER A 9 -3.27 0.08 15.13
N PRO A 10 -3.22 -0.68 14.01
CA PRO A 10 -2.00 -0.86 13.24
C PRO A 10 -1.47 0.44 12.60
N ILE A 11 -2.26 1.52 12.56
CA ILE A 11 -1.84 2.86 12.12
C ILE A 11 -1.42 3.79 13.27
N GLU A 12 -1.54 3.37 14.51
CA GLU A 12 -1.38 4.25 15.68
C GLU A 12 0.01 4.87 15.74
N ASP A 13 1.06 4.06 15.56
CA ASP A 13 2.45 4.53 15.50
C ASP A 13 2.67 5.56 14.38
N LEU A 14 2.05 5.33 13.22
CA LEU A 14 2.14 6.25 12.08
C LEU A 14 1.50 7.60 12.42
N CYS A 15 0.34 7.58 13.08
CA CYS A 15 -0.35 8.78 13.54
C CYS A 15 0.50 9.59 14.55
N TYR A 16 1.15 8.92 15.51
CA TYR A 16 2.00 9.61 16.48
C TYR A 16 3.22 10.27 15.83
N VAL A 17 3.87 9.58 14.88
CA VAL A 17 5.03 10.15 14.17
C VAL A 17 4.58 11.33 13.30
N ASN A 18 3.43 11.24 12.63
CA ASN A 18 2.89 12.34 11.83
C ASN A 18 2.56 13.57 12.70
N LEU A 19 1.95 13.37 13.87
CA LEU A 19 1.71 14.47 14.81
C LEU A 19 3.01 15.12 15.27
N ALA A 20 4.05 14.34 15.55
CA ALA A 20 5.37 14.86 15.91
C ALA A 20 6.05 15.59 14.75
N HIS A 21 5.83 15.17 13.50
CA HIS A 21 6.32 15.86 12.30
C HIS A 21 5.63 17.22 12.12
N TYR A 22 4.31 17.27 12.25
CA TYR A 22 3.54 18.52 12.20
C TYR A 22 4.01 19.55 13.24
N ARG A 23 4.28 19.11 14.49
CA ARG A 23 4.81 19.98 15.54
C ARG A 23 6.17 20.59 15.16
N ASN A 24 7.09 19.77 14.65
CA ASN A 24 8.38 20.26 14.16
C ASN A 24 8.22 21.27 13.01
N SER A 25 7.28 21.04 12.09
CA SER A 25 6.99 21.98 11.01
C SER A 25 6.49 23.32 11.55
N ALA A 26 5.58 23.30 12.52
CA ALA A 26 5.08 24.52 13.15
C ALA A 26 6.19 25.28 13.89
N ASP A 27 7.06 24.58 14.61
CA ASP A 27 8.20 25.18 15.30
C ASP A 27 9.22 25.78 14.32
N LEU A 28 9.45 25.13 13.18
CA LEU A 28 10.35 25.61 12.13
C LEU A 28 9.83 26.92 11.53
N GLU A 29 8.57 26.96 11.12
CA GLU A 29 7.93 28.15 10.54
C GLU A 29 7.86 29.31 11.55
N ASN A 30 7.48 29.02 12.80
CA ASN A 30 7.47 30.02 13.85
C ASN A 30 8.88 30.55 14.15
N GLY A 31 9.86 29.66 14.23
CA GLY A 31 11.26 30.05 14.43
C GLY A 31 11.79 30.89 13.26
N ALA A 32 11.46 30.54 12.02
CA ALA A 32 11.83 31.29 10.83
C ALA A 32 11.18 32.69 10.84
N HIS A 33 9.90 32.77 11.21
CA HIS A 33 9.20 34.04 11.38
C HIS A 33 9.89 34.92 12.42
N VAL A 34 10.18 34.39 13.62
CA VAL A 34 10.85 35.15 14.69
C VAL A 34 12.28 35.53 14.30
N ALA A 35 13.03 34.65 13.64
CA ALA A 35 14.38 34.94 13.16
C ALA A 35 14.40 36.01 12.04
N GLY A 36 13.31 36.11 11.27
CA GLY A 36 13.10 37.19 10.31
C GLY A 36 12.81 38.56 10.95
N LEU A 37 12.58 38.61 12.26
CA LEU A 37 12.37 39.83 13.04
C LEU A 37 13.65 40.19 13.82
N PRO A 38 14.58 40.97 13.24
CA PRO A 38 15.85 41.28 13.86
C PRO A 38 15.64 42.05 15.16
N THR A 39 16.10 41.48 16.28
CA THR A 39 16.06 42.14 17.59
C THR A 39 17.43 42.73 17.89
N PRO A 40 17.59 44.06 17.94
CA PRO A 40 18.87 44.68 18.25
C PRO A 40 19.21 44.52 19.73
N TRP A 41 20.50 44.42 20.03
CA TRP A 41 21.04 44.53 21.38
C TRP A 41 22.10 45.62 21.43
N VAL A 42 22.24 46.25 22.59
CA VAL A 42 23.24 47.29 22.86
C VAL A 42 23.85 47.01 24.23
N ASN A 43 25.17 47.13 24.38
CA ASN A 43 25.83 47.07 25.68
C ASN A 43 26.38 48.44 26.12
N GLY A 44 26.73 48.55 27.41
CA GLY A 44 27.31 49.78 27.99
C GLY A 44 26.29 50.88 28.27
N VAL A 45 25.05 50.51 28.64
CA VAL A 45 24.01 51.45 29.09
C VAL A 45 23.86 51.29 30.60
N ASP A 46 24.33 52.28 31.35
CA ASP A 46 24.35 52.23 32.82
C ASP A 46 23.01 52.64 33.46
N ASP A 47 22.24 53.52 32.80
CA ASP A 47 20.91 53.94 33.23
C ASP A 47 19.89 53.85 32.07
N PRO A 48 18.91 52.91 32.14
CA PRO A 48 17.90 52.73 31.11
C PRO A 48 17.02 53.97 30.87
N THR A 49 16.88 54.83 31.87
CA THR A 49 16.03 56.04 31.78
C THR A 49 16.74 57.21 31.10
N SER A 50 18.08 57.17 31.06
CA SER A 50 18.93 58.15 30.37
C SER A 50 19.15 57.81 28.89
N PHE A 51 18.74 56.62 28.45
CA PHE A 51 19.00 56.13 27.11
C PHE A 51 18.00 56.74 26.12
N PRO A 52 18.46 57.42 25.04
CA PRO A 52 17.57 57.98 24.04
C PRO A 52 16.80 56.87 23.32
N THR A 53 15.60 57.19 22.82
CA THR A 53 14.82 56.27 22.00
C THR A 53 15.65 55.80 20.80
N LEU A 54 15.91 54.49 20.73
CA LEU A 54 16.65 53.89 19.62
C LEU A 54 15.75 53.87 18.38
N HIS A 55 16.11 54.64 17.36
CA HIS A 55 15.43 54.62 16.08
C HIS A 55 16.16 53.65 15.15
N LEU A 56 15.46 52.56 14.79
CA LEU A 56 15.96 51.56 13.85
C LEU A 56 15.36 51.84 12.47
N GLY A 57 16.20 52.16 11.49
CA GLY A 57 15.77 52.45 10.12
C GLY A 57 16.96 52.72 9.21
N SER A 58 16.75 52.67 7.88
CA SER A 58 17.80 52.92 6.88
C SER A 58 18.40 54.32 6.98
N ASP A 59 17.60 55.28 7.45
CA ASP A 59 17.94 56.70 7.41
C ASP A 59 18.47 57.20 8.76
N THR A 60 18.71 56.30 9.72
CA THR A 60 19.19 56.63 11.06
C THR A 60 20.53 55.97 11.34
N VAL A 61 21.48 56.76 11.82
CA VAL A 61 22.77 56.27 12.34
C VAL A 61 22.68 56.08 13.85
N LEU A 62 23.05 54.89 14.32
CA LEU A 62 23.14 54.60 15.76
C LEU A 62 24.46 55.15 16.32
N ILE A 63 24.38 56.24 17.08
CA ILE A 63 25.53 56.85 17.76
C ILE A 63 25.53 56.38 19.21
N LEU A 64 26.59 55.67 19.61
CA LEU A 64 26.74 55.11 20.95
C LEU A 64 27.99 55.68 21.65
N PRO A 65 28.03 55.69 23.00
CA PRO A 65 29.22 56.09 23.76
C PRO A 65 30.46 55.27 23.40
N THR A 66 31.64 55.86 23.62
CA THR A 66 32.92 55.19 23.37
C THR A 66 33.04 53.92 24.23
N GLY A 67 33.20 52.78 23.58
CA GLY A 67 33.29 51.46 24.23
C GLY A 67 32.01 50.62 24.16
N SER A 68 30.89 51.20 23.70
CA SER A 68 29.65 50.47 23.44
C SER A 68 29.69 49.73 22.09
N GLN A 69 28.98 48.62 22.04
CA GLN A 69 28.76 47.76 20.89
C GLN A 69 27.27 47.54 20.71
N THR A 70 26.87 47.36 19.45
CA THR A 70 25.51 46.96 19.09
C THR A 70 25.55 45.91 18.00
N GLY A 71 24.54 45.06 17.97
CA GLY A 71 24.36 44.03 16.95
C GLY A 71 22.92 43.56 16.91
N ILE A 72 22.64 42.66 15.98
CA ILE A 72 21.34 41.98 15.87
C ILE A 72 21.48 40.61 16.53
N LEU A 73 20.53 40.26 17.40
CA LEU A 73 20.36 38.89 17.87
C LEU A 73 19.84 38.07 16.70
N GLN A 74 20.70 37.23 16.13
CA GLN A 74 20.34 36.28 15.10
C GLN A 74 20.29 34.88 15.70
N CYS A 75 19.22 34.15 15.42
CA CYS A 75 19.16 32.73 15.72
C CYS A 75 20.11 31.98 14.77
N GLY A 76 21.00 31.15 15.31
CA GLY A 76 21.97 30.41 14.50
C GLY A 76 21.29 29.42 13.55
N SER A 77 21.80 29.29 12.33
CA SER A 77 21.27 28.37 11.30
C SER A 77 21.31 26.89 11.72
N GLU A 78 22.14 26.54 12.70
CA GLU A 78 22.30 25.17 13.22
C GLU A 78 21.04 24.65 13.93
N GLY A 79 20.28 25.54 14.60
CA GLY A 79 19.01 25.18 15.25
C GLY A 79 17.96 24.75 14.22
N PHE A 80 17.79 25.54 13.15
CA PHE A 80 16.87 25.24 12.05
C PHE A 80 17.24 23.95 11.31
N ALA A 81 18.53 23.79 10.97
CA ALA A 81 19.03 22.60 10.31
C ALA A 81 18.82 21.32 11.15
N THR A 82 18.79 21.43 12.48
CA THR A 82 18.51 20.30 13.36
C THR A 82 17.04 19.89 13.31
N ILE A 83 16.12 20.87 13.25
CA ILE A 83 14.68 20.61 13.13
C ILE A 83 14.36 19.97 11.78
N GLU A 84 14.94 20.49 10.69
CA GLU A 84 14.81 19.92 9.33
C GLU A 84 15.26 18.46 9.29
N LYS A 85 16.47 18.15 9.78
CA LYS A 85 16.97 16.76 9.86
C LYS A 85 16.06 15.86 10.70
N ALA A 86 15.46 16.40 11.77
CA ALA A 86 14.54 15.66 12.60
C ALA A 86 13.19 15.40 11.91
N MET A 87 12.78 16.26 10.96
CA MET A 87 11.62 16.04 10.09
C MET A 87 11.93 14.98 9.03
N ASP A 88 13.08 15.08 8.34
CA ASP A 88 13.52 14.07 7.37
C ASP A 88 13.57 12.67 8.00
N ARG A 89 14.07 12.58 9.24
CA ARG A 89 14.11 11.30 9.98
C ARG A 89 12.71 10.78 10.27
N LYS A 90 11.75 11.65 10.60
CA LYS A 90 10.35 11.25 10.84
C LYS A 90 9.68 10.81 9.55
N GLU A 91 9.92 11.48 8.43
CA GLU A 91 9.42 11.05 7.12
C GLU A 91 9.92 9.65 6.75
N ASN A 92 11.21 9.39 6.96
CA ASN A 92 11.79 8.06 6.78
C ASN A 92 11.16 7.01 7.72
N GLN A 93 10.86 7.38 8.97
CA GLN A 93 10.16 6.50 9.92
C GLN A 93 8.73 6.21 9.47
N MET A 94 7.99 7.23 9.02
CA MET A 94 6.63 7.06 8.49
C MET A 94 6.62 6.18 7.24
N ALA A 95 7.59 6.36 6.33
CA ALA A 95 7.76 5.50 5.17
C ALA A 95 8.03 4.04 5.57
N ALA A 96 8.88 3.81 6.58
CA ALA A 96 9.15 2.45 7.07
C ALA A 96 7.93 1.81 7.78
N LEU A 97 7.16 2.59 8.55
CA LEU A 97 5.94 2.13 9.19
C LEU A 97 4.86 1.79 8.16
N GLY A 98 4.62 2.68 7.18
CA GLY A 98 3.69 2.43 6.08
C GLY A 98 4.12 1.25 5.20
N ALA A 99 5.43 1.11 4.94
CA ALA A 99 5.96 -0.04 4.23
C ALA A 99 5.76 -1.34 5.01
N ARG A 100 5.91 -1.37 6.34
CA ARG A 100 5.61 -2.54 7.17
C ARG A 100 4.12 -2.91 7.16
N MET A 101 3.24 -1.93 7.09
CA MET A 101 1.80 -2.18 6.98
C MET A 101 1.44 -2.82 5.64
N LEU A 102 2.09 -2.39 4.55
CA LEU A 102 1.88 -2.93 3.21
C LEU A 102 2.63 -4.26 2.99
N ALA A 103 3.80 -4.39 3.61
CA ALA A 103 4.62 -5.58 3.57
C ALA A 103 4.19 -6.53 4.68
N GLN A 104 3.18 -7.36 4.40
CA GLN A 104 3.13 -8.67 5.04
C GLN A 104 4.51 -9.33 4.83
N GLU A 105 5.11 -9.80 5.92
CA GLU A 105 6.50 -10.26 6.00
C GLU A 105 7.01 -10.96 4.74
N LYS A 106 7.89 -10.27 4.00
CA LYS A 106 9.06 -10.92 3.40
C LYS A 106 10.17 -9.89 3.19
N ARG A 107 11.29 -10.15 3.86
CA ARG A 107 12.57 -9.49 3.62
C ARG A 107 13.13 -9.95 2.28
N ALA A 108 13.58 -8.96 1.53
CA ALA A 108 14.65 -8.98 0.54
C ALA A 108 14.27 -9.12 -0.94
N THR A 109 14.88 -8.19 -1.68
CA THR A 109 15.21 -8.15 -3.12
C THR A 109 14.08 -7.80 -4.10
N GLU A 110 14.19 -6.58 -4.62
CA GLU A 110 13.46 -6.09 -5.79
C GLU A 110 13.77 -6.95 -7.03
N THR A 111 12.78 -7.72 -7.45
CA THR A 111 12.63 -8.37 -8.77
C THR A 111 11.13 -8.36 -9.10
N ALA A 112 10.71 -8.77 -10.30
CA ALA A 112 9.31 -8.75 -10.75
C ALA A 112 8.29 -9.33 -9.75
N GLU A 113 8.74 -10.24 -8.87
CA GLU A 113 8.02 -10.78 -7.71
C GLU A 113 7.51 -9.70 -6.73
N ALA A 114 8.26 -8.60 -6.54
CA ALA A 114 7.86 -7.50 -5.68
C ALA A 114 6.66 -6.69 -6.25
N LEU A 115 6.51 -6.63 -7.58
CA LEU A 115 5.35 -6.01 -8.23
C LEU A 115 4.12 -6.92 -8.10
N GLU A 116 4.30 -8.25 -8.23
CA GLU A 116 3.26 -9.23 -7.93
C GLU A 116 2.84 -9.20 -6.45
N ILE A 117 3.78 -9.11 -5.51
CA ILE A 117 3.47 -8.98 -4.07
C ILE A 117 2.70 -7.67 -3.80
N LYS A 118 3.10 -6.56 -4.41
CA LYS A 118 2.41 -5.26 -4.25
C LYS A 118 0.97 -5.31 -4.75
N ARG A 119 0.73 -5.97 -5.90
CA ARG A 119 -0.61 -6.21 -6.45
C ARG A 119 -1.39 -7.27 -5.67
N GLY A 120 -0.71 -8.26 -5.11
CA GLY A 120 -1.26 -9.25 -4.19
C GLY A 120 -1.77 -8.62 -2.90
N GLY A 121 -1.08 -7.59 -2.39
CA GLY A 121 -1.53 -6.80 -1.24
C GLY A 121 -2.83 -6.02 -1.53
N GLU A 122 -2.91 -5.35 -2.68
CA GLU A 122 -4.14 -4.64 -3.12
C GLU A 122 -5.30 -5.64 -3.36
N ASN A 123 -5.02 -6.81 -3.93
CA ASN A 123 -6.00 -7.87 -4.16
C ASN A 123 -6.42 -8.57 -2.87
N SER A 124 -5.57 -8.66 -1.85
CA SER A 124 -5.93 -9.23 -0.54
C SER A 124 -7.07 -8.42 0.10
N VAL A 125 -7.05 -7.09 -0.07
CA VAL A 125 -8.14 -6.21 0.39
C VAL A 125 -9.43 -6.46 -0.41
N LEU A 126 -9.35 -6.56 -1.75
CA LEU A 126 -10.51 -6.84 -2.60
C LEU A 126 -11.10 -8.25 -2.36
N ALA A 127 -10.25 -9.27 -2.22
CA ALA A 127 -10.64 -10.62 -1.89
C ALA A 127 -11.27 -10.70 -0.49
N SER A 128 -10.72 -9.98 0.49
CA SER A 128 -11.31 -9.88 1.83
C SER A 128 -12.67 -9.19 1.83
N LEU A 129 -12.82 -8.12 1.03
CA LEU A 129 -14.09 -7.43 0.85
C LEU A 129 -15.12 -8.35 0.18
N ALA A 130 -14.73 -9.02 -0.91
CA ALA A 130 -15.59 -9.98 -1.61
C ALA A 130 -16.01 -11.14 -0.70
N ALA A 131 -15.09 -11.70 0.10
CA ALA A 131 -15.42 -12.72 1.09
C ALA A 131 -16.38 -12.21 2.17
N THR A 132 -16.24 -10.95 2.59
CA THR A 132 -17.16 -10.33 3.56
C THR A 132 -18.56 -10.15 2.98
N VAL A 133 -18.65 -9.69 1.72
CA VAL A 133 -19.92 -9.56 0.99
C VAL A 133 -20.56 -10.93 0.76
N GLU A 134 -19.76 -11.92 0.36
CA GLU A 134 -20.19 -13.29 0.16
C GLU A 134 -20.79 -13.89 1.44
N ASN A 135 -20.12 -13.71 2.58
CA ASN A 135 -20.62 -14.15 3.87
C ASN A 135 -21.93 -13.45 4.24
N ALA A 136 -22.01 -12.13 4.05
CA ALA A 136 -23.23 -11.36 4.36
C ALA A 136 -24.42 -11.79 3.50
N LEU A 137 -24.21 -11.97 2.20
CA LEU A 137 -25.25 -12.43 1.26
C LEU A 137 -25.67 -13.88 1.56
N THR A 138 -24.70 -14.76 1.86
CA THR A 138 -24.97 -16.13 2.28
C THR A 138 -25.79 -16.16 3.56
N SER A 139 -25.46 -15.36 4.58
CA SER A 139 -26.25 -15.25 5.80
C SER A 139 -27.68 -14.74 5.53
N ALA A 140 -27.85 -13.76 4.65
CA ALA A 140 -29.16 -13.25 4.29
C ALA A 140 -30.01 -14.30 3.55
N LEU A 141 -29.41 -15.07 2.64
CA LEU A 141 -30.07 -16.18 1.96
C LEU A 141 -30.47 -17.31 2.91
N ARG A 142 -29.59 -17.67 3.85
CA ARG A 142 -29.90 -18.66 4.89
C ARG A 142 -31.09 -18.24 5.73
N PHE A 143 -31.13 -16.98 6.13
CA PHE A 143 -32.27 -16.42 6.87
C PHE A 143 -33.57 -16.48 6.06
N MET A 144 -33.53 -16.18 4.76
CA MET A 144 -34.69 -16.31 3.87
C MET A 144 -35.11 -17.78 3.67
N ALA A 145 -34.16 -18.71 3.58
CA ALA A 145 -34.42 -20.14 3.47
C ALA A 145 -35.14 -20.68 4.71
N GLU A 146 -34.69 -20.30 5.91
CA GLU A 146 -35.38 -20.61 7.17
C GLU A 146 -36.83 -20.12 7.17
N TRP A 147 -37.07 -18.89 6.67
CA TRP A 147 -38.41 -18.31 6.60
C TRP A 147 -39.35 -19.02 5.61
N GLN A 148 -38.81 -19.58 4.53
CA GLN A 148 -39.56 -20.34 3.54
C GLN A 148 -39.68 -21.83 3.87
N GLY A 149 -39.04 -22.30 4.95
CA GLY A 149 -38.98 -23.71 5.31
C GLY A 149 -38.09 -24.56 4.38
N ALA A 150 -37.19 -23.92 3.63
CA ALA A 150 -36.15 -24.58 2.86
C ALA A 150 -34.92 -24.88 3.74
N ASP A 151 -34.05 -25.80 3.31
CA ASP A 151 -32.83 -26.12 4.04
C ASP A 151 -31.81 -24.96 3.93
N PRO A 152 -31.43 -24.30 5.03
CA PRO A 152 -30.46 -23.21 5.00
C PRO A 152 -29.04 -23.67 4.62
N SER A 153 -28.71 -24.95 4.78
CA SER A 153 -27.37 -25.47 4.48
C SER A 153 -27.05 -25.44 2.98
N GLU A 154 -28.08 -25.48 2.12
CA GLU A 154 -27.94 -25.44 0.66
C GLU A 154 -27.80 -24.00 0.11
N ALA A 155 -28.12 -22.99 0.92
CA ALA A 155 -28.02 -21.60 0.53
C ALA A 155 -26.60 -21.06 0.72
N ALA A 156 -25.84 -20.98 -0.36
CA ALA A 156 -24.53 -20.35 -0.43
C ALA A 156 -24.39 -19.53 -1.72
N ILE A 157 -23.74 -18.37 -1.61
CA ILE A 157 -23.22 -17.63 -2.75
C ILE A 157 -21.71 -17.79 -2.73
N GLU A 158 -21.13 -18.00 -3.91
CA GLU A 158 -19.69 -17.93 -4.13
C GLU A 158 -19.42 -16.86 -5.18
N LEU A 159 -18.67 -15.83 -4.80
CA LEU A 159 -18.24 -14.78 -5.71
C LEU A 159 -16.90 -15.17 -6.32
N ASN A 160 -16.69 -14.79 -7.58
CA ASN A 160 -15.39 -14.96 -8.21
C ASN A 160 -14.36 -14.08 -7.47
N LYS A 161 -13.34 -14.74 -6.89
CA LYS A 161 -12.23 -14.12 -6.15
C LYS A 161 -10.92 -14.19 -6.93
N ASP A 162 -10.96 -14.70 -8.16
CA ASP A 162 -9.82 -14.72 -9.04
C ASP A 162 -9.73 -13.37 -9.76
N TYR A 163 -8.77 -12.56 -9.32
CA TYR A 163 -8.49 -11.25 -9.89
C TYR A 163 -7.28 -11.29 -10.83
N PHE A 164 -6.70 -12.46 -11.05
CA PHE A 164 -5.59 -12.66 -11.98
C PHE A 164 -6.07 -13.34 -13.25
N ALA A 165 -5.99 -12.61 -14.36
CA ALA A 165 -5.81 -13.19 -15.68
C ALA A 165 -4.32 -13.54 -15.88
N GLN A 166 -3.74 -14.39 -15.01
CA GLN A 166 -2.39 -14.91 -15.28
C GLN A 166 -2.55 -16.17 -16.11
N GLY A 167 -2.70 -15.96 -17.43
CA GLY A 167 -2.75 -17.05 -18.38
C GLY A 167 -1.53 -17.96 -18.25
N MET A 168 -1.72 -19.25 -18.49
CA MET A 168 -0.64 -20.22 -18.46
C MET A 168 0.49 -19.79 -19.41
N ASP A 169 1.73 -19.70 -18.92
CA ASP A 169 2.88 -19.46 -19.80
C ASP A 169 3.15 -20.69 -20.70
N ALA A 170 3.87 -20.49 -21.80
CA ALA A 170 4.16 -21.56 -22.77
C ALA A 170 4.93 -22.76 -22.17
N GLN A 171 5.78 -22.51 -21.19
CA GLN A 171 6.59 -23.51 -20.48
C GLN A 171 5.73 -24.32 -19.50
N MET A 172 4.82 -23.67 -18.79
CA MET A 172 3.82 -24.30 -17.92
C MET A 172 2.84 -25.15 -18.72
N LEU A 173 2.36 -24.66 -19.87
CA LEU A 173 1.51 -25.44 -20.78
C LEU A 173 2.21 -26.71 -21.26
N THR A 174 3.48 -26.61 -21.63
CA THR A 174 4.28 -27.78 -22.02
C THR A 174 4.40 -28.80 -20.89
N ALA A 175 4.58 -28.34 -19.64
CA ALA A 175 4.64 -29.21 -18.46
C ALA A 175 3.29 -29.89 -18.17
N TRP A 176 2.18 -29.18 -18.30
CA TRP A 176 0.82 -29.72 -18.12
C TRP A 176 0.47 -30.76 -19.19
N VAL A 177 0.81 -30.51 -20.46
CA VAL A 177 0.65 -31.48 -21.55
C VAL A 177 1.49 -32.73 -21.28
N ALA A 178 2.73 -32.57 -20.83
CA ALA A 178 3.58 -33.71 -20.49
C ALA A 178 3.04 -34.51 -19.30
N ALA A 179 2.53 -33.85 -18.25
CA ALA A 179 1.92 -34.51 -17.10
C ALA A 179 0.68 -35.32 -17.48
N TRP A 180 -0.14 -34.81 -18.41
CA TRP A 180 -1.29 -35.53 -18.96
C TRP A 180 -0.86 -36.73 -19.82
N GLN A 181 0.09 -36.55 -20.74
CA GLN A 181 0.61 -37.64 -21.60
C GLN A 181 1.27 -38.77 -20.80
N GLN A 182 1.90 -38.44 -19.66
CA GLN A 182 2.51 -39.41 -18.75
C GLN A 182 1.48 -40.08 -17.82
N GLY A 183 0.22 -39.68 -17.85
CA GLY A 183 -0.84 -40.23 -17.01
C GLY A 183 -0.77 -39.79 -15.55
N ALA A 184 0.00 -38.74 -15.23
CA ALA A 184 0.07 -38.20 -13.87
C ALA A 184 -1.20 -37.41 -13.49
N ILE A 185 -1.92 -36.87 -14.47
CA ILE A 185 -3.20 -36.18 -14.31
C ILE A 185 -4.23 -36.70 -15.31
N SER A 186 -5.51 -36.71 -14.92
CA SER A 186 -6.62 -37.09 -15.80
C SER A 186 -6.98 -35.96 -16.77
N TYR A 187 -7.66 -36.29 -17.87
CA TYR A 187 -8.11 -35.28 -18.85
C TYR A 187 -9.00 -34.19 -18.24
N PRO A 188 -9.98 -34.50 -17.36
CA PRO A 188 -10.77 -33.46 -16.68
C PRO A 188 -9.91 -32.52 -15.83
N THR A 189 -8.89 -33.04 -15.15
CA THR A 189 -7.96 -32.23 -14.35
C THR A 189 -7.07 -31.35 -15.23
N PHE A 190 -6.60 -31.88 -16.37
CA PHE A 190 -5.85 -31.12 -17.37
C PHE A 190 -6.70 -29.98 -17.95
N PHE A 191 -7.95 -30.27 -18.34
CA PHE A 191 -8.87 -29.29 -18.91
C PHE A 191 -9.27 -28.20 -17.90
N ALA A 192 -9.56 -28.57 -16.64
CA ALA A 192 -9.79 -27.59 -15.58
C ALA A 192 -8.56 -26.70 -15.32
N GLY A 193 -7.34 -27.23 -15.54
CA GLY A 193 -6.11 -26.45 -15.53
C GLY A 193 -6.04 -25.44 -16.67
N LEU A 194 -6.42 -25.85 -17.90
CA LEU A 194 -6.48 -24.97 -19.06
C LEU A 194 -7.54 -23.86 -18.93
N GLN A 195 -8.69 -24.15 -18.31
CA GLN A 195 -9.73 -23.16 -18.00
C GLN A 195 -9.23 -22.14 -16.97
N ARG A 196 -8.59 -22.60 -15.89
CA ARG A 196 -7.94 -21.68 -14.92
C ARG A 196 -6.83 -20.86 -15.55
N GLY A 197 -6.15 -21.39 -16.57
CA GLY A 197 -5.16 -20.66 -17.34
C GLY A 197 -5.75 -19.74 -18.42
N GLU A 198 -7.06 -19.53 -18.45
CA GLU A 198 -7.81 -18.75 -19.47
C GLU A 198 -7.56 -19.18 -20.93
N MET A 199 -7.02 -20.38 -21.16
CA MET A 199 -6.73 -20.89 -22.50
C MET A 199 -7.98 -21.45 -23.19
N VAL A 200 -9.02 -21.74 -22.41
CA VAL A 200 -10.29 -22.31 -22.86
C VAL A 200 -11.44 -21.52 -22.21
N PRO A 201 -12.54 -21.25 -22.92
CA PRO A 201 -13.69 -20.56 -22.35
C PRO A 201 -14.26 -21.28 -21.12
N GLU A 202 -14.63 -20.53 -20.08
CA GLU A 202 -15.30 -21.07 -18.87
C GLU A 202 -16.64 -21.75 -19.19
N SER A 203 -17.27 -21.37 -20.30
CA SER A 203 -18.56 -21.93 -20.74
C SER A 203 -18.45 -23.35 -21.33
N LEU A 204 -17.24 -23.86 -21.58
CA LEU A 204 -17.02 -25.15 -22.22
C LEU A 204 -16.74 -26.21 -21.14
N THR A 205 -17.45 -27.33 -21.13
CA THR A 205 -17.14 -28.40 -20.16
C THR A 205 -16.11 -29.39 -20.73
N ALA A 206 -15.42 -30.11 -19.85
CA ALA A 206 -14.51 -31.17 -20.27
C ALA A 206 -15.23 -32.28 -21.05
N GLU A 207 -16.52 -32.47 -20.79
CA GLU A 207 -17.38 -33.44 -21.49
C GLU A 207 -17.71 -32.94 -22.90
N ASP A 208 -18.10 -31.67 -23.06
CA ASP A 208 -18.33 -31.06 -24.37
C ASP A 208 -17.08 -31.15 -25.25
N GLU A 209 -15.89 -30.98 -24.66
CA GLU A 209 -14.65 -31.00 -25.43
C GLU A 209 -14.18 -32.42 -25.78
N MET A 210 -14.46 -33.40 -24.92
CA MET A 210 -14.30 -34.81 -25.31
C MET A 210 -15.28 -35.22 -26.40
N GLU A 211 -16.49 -34.66 -26.40
CA GLU A 211 -17.49 -34.90 -27.45
C GLU A 211 -17.08 -34.25 -28.78
N GLN A 212 -16.48 -33.05 -28.76
CA GLN A 212 -15.90 -32.44 -29.95
C GLN A 212 -14.71 -33.23 -30.51
N ILE A 213 -13.85 -33.79 -29.66
CA ILE A 213 -12.76 -34.67 -30.09
C ILE A 213 -13.31 -36.01 -30.62
N GLY A 214 -14.37 -36.55 -30.01
CA GLY A 214 -15.04 -37.77 -30.46
C GLY A 214 -15.80 -37.62 -31.78
N ASN A 215 -16.32 -36.42 -32.05
CA ASN A 215 -17.00 -36.06 -33.30
C ASN A 215 -16.06 -35.51 -34.38
N ALA A 216 -14.83 -35.11 -34.01
CA ALA A 216 -13.79 -34.83 -34.97
C ALA A 216 -13.35 -36.16 -35.59
N GLU A 217 -13.77 -36.40 -36.84
CA GLU A 217 -13.27 -37.52 -37.63
C GLU A 217 -11.74 -37.59 -37.51
N PRO A 218 -11.17 -38.79 -37.24
CA PRO A 218 -9.73 -38.93 -37.09
C PRO A 218 -9.05 -38.41 -38.36
N LEU A 219 -8.21 -37.39 -38.18
CA LEU A 219 -7.53 -36.68 -39.26
C LEU A 219 -6.67 -37.66 -40.07
N GLY A 220 -7.18 -38.13 -41.20
CA GLY A 220 -6.43 -38.80 -42.26
C GLY A 220 -6.62 -40.31 -42.41
N MET A 221 -7.79 -40.73 -42.91
CA MET A 221 -7.85 -41.82 -43.90
C MET A 221 -8.28 -41.21 -45.24
N ILE A 222 -7.40 -40.42 -45.85
CA ILE A 222 -7.53 -40.08 -47.27
C ILE A 222 -7.26 -41.39 -48.02
N GLY A 223 -8.29 -41.88 -48.70
CA GLY A 223 -8.22 -43.05 -49.56
C GLY A 223 -7.10 -42.91 -50.58
N ASP A 224 -6.20 -43.90 -50.58
CA ASP A 224 -5.35 -44.20 -51.72
C ASP A 224 -6.22 -44.86 -52.79
N ASP A 225 -6.89 -44.03 -53.58
CA ASP A 225 -7.52 -44.43 -54.84
C ASP A 225 -6.91 -43.62 -55.97
N GLY A 226 -5.88 -44.19 -56.59
CA GLY A 226 -5.67 -44.07 -58.04
C GLY A 226 -4.38 -43.40 -58.50
N GLN A 227 -3.32 -44.19 -58.65
CA GLN A 227 -2.65 -44.44 -59.95
C GLN A 227 -2.09 -45.86 -60.03
#